data_AF-A0A7C3WG91-F1
#
_entry.id   AF-A0A7C3WG91-F1
#
_cell.length_a   1.000
_cell.length_b   1.000
_cell.length_c   1.000
_cell.angle_alpha   90.00
_cell.angle_beta   90.00
_cell.angle_gamma   90.00
#
_symmetry.space_group_name_H-M   'P 1'
#
loop_
_entity.id
_entity.type
_entity.pdbx_description
1 polymer ?
#
loop_
_entity_poly.entity_id
_entity_poly.type
_entity_poly.pdbx_seq_one_letter_code
_entity_poly.pdbx_strand_id
1 'polypeptide(L)'
;MLEIVAEAKSQVTGKLLKWHVRARLKCYLVLVSSLLLFAPKEVPAASDTWTGAVSSTYNTTGNWLGGSVPNGSTQVATFPGGVSTTSVILPAVLISTDRFEFTAGSPSYIFSLPARSDLRFFGGG
;
A
#
# COMPACT_ATOMS: atom_id res chain seq x y z
N MET A 1 47.61 54.31 -3.92
CA MET A 1 47.31 53.40 -2.79
C MET A 1 45.81 53.06 -2.67
N LEU A 2 44.89 54.01 -2.92
CA LEU A 2 43.43 53.76 -2.88
C LEU A 2 42.91 52.76 -3.94
N GLU A 3 43.53 52.73 -5.12
CA GLU A 3 43.10 51.87 -6.23
C GLU A 3 43.31 50.37 -5.96
N ILE A 4 44.38 50.02 -5.26
CA ILE A 4 44.70 48.63 -4.86
C ILE A 4 43.65 48.07 -3.88
N VAL A 5 43.04 48.93 -3.06
CA VAL A 5 42.03 48.53 -2.07
C VAL A 5 40.67 48.23 -2.73
N ALA A 6 40.33 48.92 -3.82
CA ALA A 6 39.08 48.68 -4.55
C ALA A 6 39.09 47.32 -5.28
N GLU A 7 40.21 46.99 -5.93
CA GLU A 7 40.39 45.72 -6.65
C GLU A 7 40.32 44.52 -5.68
N ALA A 8 40.94 44.64 -4.50
CA ALA A 8 40.92 43.60 -3.48
C ALA A 8 39.49 43.31 -2.94
N LYS A 9 38.65 44.34 -2.77
CA LYS A 9 37.25 44.15 -2.34
C LYS A 9 36.41 43.42 -3.39
N SER A 10 36.58 43.75 -4.67
CA SER A 10 35.86 43.12 -5.79
C SER A 10 36.14 41.62 -5.91
N GLN A 11 37.40 41.21 -5.71
CA GLN A 11 37.82 39.81 -5.76
C GLN A 11 37.24 38.98 -4.59
N VAL A 12 37.07 39.58 -3.41
CA VAL A 12 36.51 38.92 -2.22
C VAL A 12 35.01 38.68 -2.37
N THR A 13 34.25 39.66 -2.86
CA THR A 13 32.79 39.51 -3.09
C THR A 13 32.48 38.44 -4.14
N GLY A 14 33.28 38.34 -5.21
CA GLY A 14 33.11 37.31 -6.24
C GLY A 14 33.34 35.88 -5.73
N LYS A 15 34.34 35.68 -4.86
CA LYS A 15 34.64 34.36 -4.25
C LYS A 15 33.55 33.93 -3.27
N LEU A 16 33.04 34.87 -2.47
CA LEU A 16 31.95 34.60 -1.53
C LEU A 16 30.66 34.22 -2.27
N LEU A 17 30.29 34.92 -3.34
CA LEU A 17 29.09 34.59 -4.12
C LEU A 17 29.14 33.15 -4.67
N LYS A 18 30.28 32.72 -5.22
CA LYS A 18 30.48 31.36 -5.75
C LYS A 18 30.36 30.26 -4.69
N TRP A 19 30.79 30.53 -3.45
CA TRP A 19 30.66 29.59 -2.33
C TRP A 19 29.19 29.39 -1.92
N HIS A 20 28.43 30.47 -1.79
CA HIS A 20 27.01 30.40 -1.42
C HIS A 20 26.17 29.66 -2.47
N VAL A 21 26.44 29.86 -3.76
CA VAL A 21 25.74 29.16 -4.85
C VAL A 21 26.02 27.64 -4.83
N ARG A 22 27.29 27.24 -4.63
CA ARG A 22 27.68 25.82 -4.56
C ARG A 22 27.11 25.11 -3.32
N ALA A 23 27.05 25.80 -2.18
CA ALA A 23 26.47 25.26 -0.96
C ALA A 23 24.95 25.05 -1.10
N ARG A 24 24.24 26.03 -1.69
CA ARG A 24 22.79 25.91 -1.94
C ARG A 24 22.44 24.77 -2.89
N LEU A 25 23.22 24.59 -3.97
CA LEU A 25 22.96 23.51 -4.94
C LEU A 25 23.11 22.11 -4.31
N LYS A 26 24.12 21.91 -3.46
CA LYS A 26 24.32 20.64 -2.75
C LYS A 26 23.19 20.36 -1.75
N CYS A 27 22.74 21.36 -1.00
CA CYS A 27 21.59 21.19 -0.10
C CYS A 27 20.30 20.84 -0.86
N TYR A 28 20.08 21.44 -2.03
CA TYR A 28 18.94 21.10 -2.89
C TYR A 28 19.01 19.65 -3.39
N LEU A 29 20.17 19.19 -3.83
CA LEU A 29 20.33 17.80 -4.28
C LEU A 29 20.10 16.78 -3.17
N VAL A 30 20.53 17.07 -1.94
CA VAL A 30 20.28 16.21 -0.78
C VAL A 30 18.79 16.17 -0.44
N LEU A 31 18.10 17.32 -0.44
CA LEU A 31 16.65 17.38 -0.15
C LEU A 31 15.81 16.64 -1.21
N VAL A 32 16.15 16.77 -2.50
CA VAL A 32 15.45 16.08 -3.58
C VAL A 32 15.68 14.56 -3.53
N SER A 33 16.89 14.12 -3.20
CA SER A 33 17.19 12.68 -3.05
C SER A 33 16.41 12.03 -1.90
N SER A 34 16.26 12.74 -0.78
CA SER A 34 15.49 12.26 0.38
C SER A 34 14.00 12.09 0.09
N LEU A 35 13.43 12.87 -0.83
CA LEU A 35 12.01 12.79 -1.19
C LEU A 35 11.68 11.55 -2.03
N LEU A 36 12.66 11.00 -2.77
CA LEU A 36 12.46 9.83 -3.65
C LEU A 36 12.42 8.49 -2.90
N LEU A 37 12.85 8.46 -1.63
CA LEU A 37 12.85 7.24 -0.81
C LEU A 37 11.53 6.98 -0.06
N PHE A 38 10.60 7.94 -0.07
CA PHE A 38 9.29 7.82 0.56
C PHE A 38 8.17 7.51 -0.43
N ALA A 39 8.47 6.78 -1.51
CA ALA A 39 7.41 6.22 -2.34
C ALA A 39 6.63 5.18 -1.51
N PRO A 40 5.33 5.36 -1.21
CA PRO A 40 4.54 4.31 -0.60
C PRO A 40 4.57 3.11 -1.55
N LYS A 41 5.07 1.97 -1.08
CA LYS A 41 4.81 0.70 -1.75
C LYS A 41 3.33 0.44 -1.61
N GLU A 42 2.56 0.73 -2.65
CA GLU A 42 1.25 0.11 -2.78
C GLU A 42 1.51 -1.38 -2.90
N VAL A 43 1.19 -2.12 -1.83
CA VAL A 43 1.03 -3.57 -1.92
C VAL A 43 -0.36 -3.74 -2.50
N PRO A 44 -0.51 -4.04 -3.81
CA PRO A 44 -1.82 -4.42 -4.30
C PRO A 44 -2.22 -5.63 -3.47
N ALA A 45 -3.28 -5.51 -2.67
CA ALA A 45 -3.90 -6.69 -2.11
C ALA A 45 -4.25 -7.58 -3.33
N ALA A 46 -3.73 -8.81 -3.33
CA ALA A 46 -3.91 -9.69 -4.47
C ALA A 46 -5.23 -10.45 -4.30
N SER A 47 -5.92 -10.72 -5.41
CA SER A 47 -6.90 -11.80 -5.45
C SER A 47 -6.24 -13.09 -4.97
N ASP A 48 -6.95 -13.89 -4.17
CA ASP A 48 -6.38 -15.08 -3.56
C ASP A 48 -7.46 -16.12 -3.23
N THR A 49 -7.01 -17.33 -2.90
CA THR A 49 -7.85 -18.49 -2.63
C THR A 49 -7.88 -18.81 -1.14
N TRP A 50 -9.08 -18.91 -0.59
CA TRP A 50 -9.33 -19.31 0.79
C TRP A 50 -8.93 -20.76 1.03
N THR A 51 -8.07 -20.98 2.01
CA THR A 51 -7.70 -22.31 2.54
C THR A 51 -8.33 -22.55 3.89
N GLY A 52 -8.57 -21.49 4.67
CA GLY A 52 -9.07 -21.59 6.05
C GLY A 52 -8.19 -22.43 6.97
N ALA A 53 -6.89 -22.55 6.64
CA ALA A 53 -5.96 -23.46 7.30
C ALA A 53 -5.55 -23.03 8.72
N VAL A 54 -5.65 -21.74 9.04
CA VAL A 54 -5.22 -21.17 10.32
C VAL A 54 -6.40 -20.86 11.23
N SER A 55 -7.48 -20.29 10.69
CA SER A 55 -8.66 -19.90 11.47
C SER A 55 -9.88 -19.66 10.57
N SER A 56 -11.01 -19.29 11.17
CA SER A 56 -12.19 -18.81 10.44
C SER A 56 -12.12 -17.32 10.08
N THR A 57 -11.11 -16.56 10.52
CA THR A 57 -11.09 -15.10 10.34
C THR A 57 -10.62 -14.71 8.94
N TYR A 58 -11.43 -13.93 8.22
CA TYR A 58 -11.16 -13.52 6.84
C TYR A 58 -9.82 -12.78 6.66
N ASN A 59 -9.48 -11.88 7.59
CA ASN A 59 -8.26 -11.06 7.50
C ASN A 59 -6.97 -11.77 7.98
N THR A 60 -7.02 -13.06 8.27
CA THR A 60 -5.82 -13.83 8.62
C THR A 60 -5.10 -14.25 7.34
N THR A 61 -3.95 -13.64 7.06
CA THR A 61 -3.08 -13.94 5.91
C THR A 61 -2.85 -15.43 5.70
N GLY A 62 -2.65 -16.21 6.76
CA GLY A 62 -2.43 -17.67 6.66
C GLY A 62 -3.64 -18.49 6.21
N ASN A 63 -4.83 -17.89 6.10
CA ASN A 63 -6.02 -18.52 5.51
C ASN A 63 -6.10 -18.35 3.98
N TRP A 64 -5.12 -17.70 3.37
CA TRP A 64 -5.08 -17.45 1.93
C TRP A 64 -3.85 -18.12 1.33
N LEU A 65 -4.01 -18.82 0.21
CA LEU A 65 -2.98 -19.66 -0.40
C LEU A 65 -1.71 -18.87 -0.75
N GLY A 66 -1.86 -17.68 -1.33
CA GLY A 66 -0.77 -16.75 -1.66
C GLY A 66 -0.40 -15.79 -0.53
N GLY A 67 -1.03 -15.92 0.64
CA GLY A 67 -0.83 -15.04 1.78
C GLY A 67 -1.36 -13.62 1.58
N SER A 68 -2.19 -13.39 0.57
CA SER A 68 -2.78 -12.08 0.30
C SER A 68 -4.26 -12.11 0.67
N VAL A 69 -4.70 -11.19 1.52
CA VAL A 69 -6.12 -11.06 1.88
C VAL A 69 -6.78 -10.18 0.81
N PRO A 70 -7.77 -10.69 0.04
CA PRO A 70 -8.49 -9.85 -0.93
C PRO A 70 -9.29 -8.76 -0.21
N ASN A 71 -8.92 -7.50 -0.44
CA ASN A 71 -9.56 -6.30 0.09
C ASN A 71 -9.35 -5.08 -0.84
N GLY A 72 -9.85 -5.17 -2.07
CA GLY A 72 -9.93 -4.06 -3.02
C GLY A 72 -11.02 -4.30 -4.07
N SER A 73 -11.55 -3.22 -4.64
CA SER A 73 -12.71 -3.26 -5.56
C SER A 73 -12.50 -4.03 -6.87
N THR A 74 -11.27 -4.42 -7.19
CA THR A 74 -10.92 -5.23 -8.38
C THR A 74 -10.49 -6.64 -8.02
N GLN A 75 -10.54 -7.01 -6.74
CA GLN A 75 -9.96 -8.25 -6.22
C GLN A 75 -11.02 -9.33 -6.04
N VAL A 76 -10.61 -10.55 -6.32
CA VAL A 76 -11.45 -11.74 -6.26
C VAL A 76 -11.05 -12.56 -5.05
N ALA A 77 -12.02 -12.88 -4.21
CA ALA A 77 -11.85 -13.84 -3.13
C ALA A 77 -12.41 -15.19 -3.57
N THR A 78 -11.53 -16.17 -3.81
CA THR A 78 -11.93 -17.49 -4.33
C THR A 78 -12.09 -18.49 -3.19
N PHE A 79 -13.20 -19.22 -3.17
CA PHE A 79 -13.59 -20.18 -2.15
C PHE A 79 -13.73 -21.58 -2.77
N PRO A 80 -12.72 -22.45 -2.63
CA PRO A 80 -12.67 -23.73 -3.32
C PRO A 80 -13.28 -24.90 -2.52
N GLY A 81 -13.60 -25.99 -3.21
CA GLY A 81 -13.89 -27.27 -2.55
C GLY A 81 -12.69 -27.83 -1.76
N GLY A 82 -12.98 -28.79 -0.86
CA GLY A 82 -11.94 -29.54 -0.14
C GLY A 82 -11.27 -28.81 1.03
N VAL A 83 -11.76 -27.63 1.42
CA VAL A 83 -11.27 -26.92 2.63
C VAL A 83 -11.95 -27.42 3.89
N SER A 84 -11.19 -27.45 5.00
CA SER A 84 -11.71 -27.86 6.32
C SER A 84 -12.56 -26.80 6.99
N THR A 85 -12.33 -25.52 6.69
CA THR A 85 -13.00 -24.39 7.34
C THR A 85 -13.88 -23.64 6.35
N THR A 86 -15.20 -23.81 6.50
CA THR A 86 -16.23 -23.15 5.66
C THR A 86 -16.94 -22.00 6.37
N SER A 87 -16.68 -21.81 7.67
CA SER A 87 -17.10 -20.61 8.41
C SER A 87 -16.09 -19.49 8.21
N VAL A 88 -16.56 -18.36 7.72
CA VAL A 88 -15.76 -17.18 7.40
C VAL A 88 -16.25 -16.01 8.25
N ILE A 89 -15.44 -15.56 9.19
CA ILE A 89 -15.72 -14.43 10.09
C ILE A 89 -15.12 -13.18 9.47
N LEU A 90 -15.98 -12.25 9.06
CA LEU A 90 -15.57 -10.96 8.55
C LEU A 90 -15.19 -10.03 9.73
N PRO A 91 -14.09 -9.27 9.64
CA PRO A 91 -13.69 -8.34 10.69
C PRO A 91 -14.58 -7.10 10.73
N ALA A 92 -14.53 -6.33 11.82
CA ALA A 92 -15.22 -5.05 11.98
C ALA A 92 -14.51 -3.89 11.23
N VAL A 93 -14.01 -4.17 10.03
CA VAL A 93 -13.42 -3.18 9.11
C VAL A 93 -14.06 -3.33 7.73
N LEU A 94 -14.01 -2.29 6.91
CA LEU A 94 -14.51 -2.35 5.55
C LEU A 94 -13.70 -3.39 4.76
N ILE A 95 -14.41 -4.39 4.23
CA ILE A 95 -13.90 -5.31 3.22
C ILE A 95 -14.57 -4.96 1.90
N SER A 96 -13.76 -4.67 0.89
CA SER A 96 -14.23 -4.45 -0.49
C SER A 96 -13.62 -5.52 -1.37
N THR A 97 -14.43 -6.18 -2.19
CA THR A 97 -13.99 -7.13 -3.21
C THR A 97 -14.79 -6.87 -4.48
N ASP A 98 -14.24 -7.23 -5.64
CA ASP A 98 -15.00 -7.27 -6.90
C ASP A 98 -16.10 -8.34 -6.79
N ARG A 99 -15.69 -9.56 -6.39
CA ARG A 99 -16.60 -10.68 -6.16
C ARG A 99 -16.04 -11.71 -5.19
N PHE A 100 -16.97 -12.45 -4.58
CA PHE A 100 -16.72 -13.73 -3.92
C PHE A 100 -16.98 -14.83 -4.94
N GLU A 101 -15.95 -15.58 -5.32
CA GLU A 101 -16.02 -16.61 -6.34
C GLU A 101 -16.02 -17.99 -5.69
N PHE A 102 -17.04 -18.80 -5.95
CA PHE A 102 -17.15 -20.17 -5.44
C PHE A 102 -16.88 -21.13 -6.59
N THR A 103 -15.89 -22.01 -6.44
CA THR A 103 -15.55 -22.97 -7.51
C THR A 103 -16.55 -24.13 -7.55
N ALA A 104 -16.55 -24.87 -8.66
CA ALA A 104 -17.42 -26.03 -8.81
C ALA A 104 -17.13 -27.08 -7.72
N GLY A 105 -18.19 -27.55 -7.04
CA GLY A 105 -18.08 -28.52 -5.95
C GLY A 105 -17.68 -27.93 -4.60
N SER A 106 -17.61 -26.60 -4.47
CA SER A 106 -17.42 -25.95 -3.18
C SER A 106 -18.55 -26.28 -2.19
N PRO A 107 -18.24 -26.51 -0.90
CA PRO A 107 -19.25 -26.67 0.12
C PRO A 107 -20.01 -25.35 0.38
N SER A 108 -21.08 -25.41 1.16
CA SER A 108 -21.74 -24.19 1.64
C SER A 108 -20.81 -23.43 2.59
N TYR A 109 -20.54 -22.17 2.27
CA TYR A 109 -19.82 -21.24 3.14
C TYR A 109 -20.78 -20.42 3.99
N ILE A 110 -20.42 -20.19 5.25
CA ILE A 110 -21.19 -19.36 6.18
C ILE A 110 -20.37 -18.11 6.48
N PHE A 111 -20.87 -16.95 6.05
CA PHE A 111 -20.25 -15.66 6.35
C PHE A 111 -20.88 -15.06 7.60
N SER A 112 -20.06 -14.87 8.64
CA SER A 112 -20.47 -14.22 9.88
C SER A 112 -20.03 -12.75 9.84
N LEU A 113 -21.01 -11.86 9.90
CA LEU A 113 -20.81 -10.42 9.93
C LEU A 113 -20.77 -9.93 11.39
N PRO A 114 -19.90 -8.96 11.74
CA PRO A 114 -19.96 -8.29 13.03
C PRO A 114 -21.31 -7.62 13.26
N ALA A 115 -21.72 -7.48 14.53
CA ALA A 115 -22.93 -6.74 14.87
C ALA A 115 -22.91 -5.33 14.26
N ARG A 116 -24.05 -4.89 13.68
CA ARG A 116 -24.20 -3.57 13.03
C ARG A 116 -23.35 -3.38 11.76
N SER A 117 -23.06 -4.45 11.03
CA SER A 117 -22.41 -4.36 9.72
C SER A 117 -23.44 -4.32 8.59
N ASP A 118 -23.10 -3.61 7.51
CA ASP A 118 -23.86 -3.63 6.26
C ASP A 118 -23.22 -4.63 5.29
N LEU A 119 -24.05 -5.42 4.60
CA LEU A 119 -23.64 -6.18 3.42
C LEU A 119 -24.20 -5.49 2.19
N ARG A 120 -23.32 -5.09 1.26
CA ARG A 120 -23.70 -4.36 0.04
C ARG A 120 -23.25 -5.17 -1.16
N PHE A 121 -24.19 -5.47 -2.05
CA PHE A 121 -23.92 -6.09 -3.35
C PHE A 121 -24.07 -5.04 -4.44
N PHE A 122 -23.09 -4.97 -5.32
CA PHE A 122 -23.10 -4.09 -6.49
C PHE A 122 -23.01 -4.98 -7.73
N GLY A 123 -23.93 -4.81 -8.68
CA GLY A 123 -23.96 -5.62 -9.90
C GLY A 123 -25.30 -5.53 -10.62
N GLY A 124 -25.30 -5.76 -11.93
CA GLY A 124 -26.50 -5.99 -12.72
C GLY A 124 -26.78 -7.49 -12.77
N GLY A 125 -28.03 -7.89 -12.45
CA GLY A 125 -28.50 -9.27 -12.61
C GLY A 125 -28.81 -9.62 -14.06
#